data_AF-R0HH78-F1
#
_entry.id   AF-R0HH78-F1
#
_cell.length_a   1.000
_cell.length_b   1.000
_cell.length_c   1.000
_cell.angle_alpha   90.00
_cell.angle_beta   90.00
_cell.angle_gamma   90.00
#
_symmetry.space_group_name_H-M   'P 1'
#
loop_
_entity.id
_entity.type
_entity.pdbx_description
1 polymer ?
#
loop_
_entity_poly.entity_id
_entity_poly.type
_entity_poly.pdbx_seq_one_letter_code
_entity_poly.pdbx_strand_id
1 'polypeptide(L)'
;MMKQVPRIWVVILVTFVFCLFVLFQINKIDLIETNLQITHQVNNFFISIAASSHNQTLSFTRNANESDGIRAKQPEEEDTDACAGRYIYMHNLPSIFNDDIIKDCRPLIKWFDMCPFMVNSGLGPQVSDSDNTTARVLTVETGSWYSTNQFLLAVIFRERMKHYECLTNDSSLASAVYVPFYAGFDVSRHLWGYNMTVRDELGIKLARWLREKPEWGKMHGRDHFFVTGRIAWDFRRVRDEDSDWGNKLMRLPEFANMTMLAIETTAWANEFAVPYPTYFHPKSLNEIWRWQRKVKSLKREYLFSFVGGPRPNLDGSIRGEIIKQCLASQGNCKFLNCNVNDCDNPVKIMEVFENSVFCLQPSGDSYTRRSIFDSILAGCIPVFFSPGSGYNQYIWYFPKDYTKYSVYIPEKEMRNGTFSLNKFLGGIDMESISRMRNEVAKIIPKIIYTKPGLVGPEKIEDAFEIAVDRTLERVAMVKRMMEEGKDLQSEYSPIKDLKKLEVM
;
A
#
# COMPACT_ATOMS: atom_id res chain seq x y z
N MET A 1 -26.57 18.84 80.14
CA MET A 1 -27.03 18.89 78.72
C MET A 1 -26.42 20.10 78.04
N MET A 2 -25.55 19.90 77.05
CA MET A 2 -25.31 20.79 75.91
C MET A 2 -24.56 19.93 74.87
N LYS A 3 -25.06 19.87 73.64
CA LYS A 3 -24.57 18.90 72.63
C LYS A 3 -23.24 19.37 72.05
N GLN A 4 -22.21 18.51 72.05
CA GLN A 4 -21.04 18.70 71.20
C GLN A 4 -21.43 18.37 69.75
N VAL A 5 -21.15 19.31 68.84
CA VAL A 5 -21.31 19.12 67.40
C VAL A 5 -20.07 18.40 66.85
N PRO A 6 -20.19 17.30 66.09
CA PRO A 6 -19.05 16.67 65.45
C PRO A 6 -18.42 17.62 64.42
N ARG A 7 -17.09 17.75 64.43
CA ARG A 7 -16.37 18.63 63.50
C ARG A 7 -16.50 18.14 62.06
N ILE A 8 -17.29 18.86 61.25
CA ILE A 8 -17.53 18.61 59.82
C ILE A 8 -16.22 18.38 59.02
N TRP A 9 -15.15 19.06 59.40
CA TRP A 9 -13.81 18.89 58.82
C TRP A 9 -13.24 17.47 58.89
N VAL A 10 -13.58 16.69 59.94
CA VAL A 10 -13.11 15.29 60.05
C VAL A 10 -13.82 14.40 59.03
N VAL A 11 -15.11 14.63 58.79
CA VAL A 11 -15.88 13.86 57.80
C VAL A 11 -15.36 14.14 56.39
N ILE A 12 -15.13 15.41 56.05
CA ILE A 12 -14.59 15.83 54.75
C ILE A 12 -13.21 15.19 54.49
N LEU A 13 -12.32 15.23 55.49
CA LEU A 13 -10.98 14.64 55.37
C LEU A 13 -11.04 13.11 55.15
N VAL A 14 -11.90 12.40 55.90
CA VAL A 14 -12.10 10.96 55.73
C VAL A 14 -12.67 10.62 54.35
N THR A 15 -13.66 11.39 53.85
CA THR A 15 -14.18 11.16 52.49
C THR A 15 -13.16 11.42 51.40
N PHE A 16 -12.28 12.42 51.56
CA PHE A 16 -11.23 12.72 50.57
C PHE A 16 -10.15 11.64 50.53
N VAL A 17 -9.70 11.16 51.69
CA VAL A 17 -8.75 10.04 51.80
C VAL A 17 -9.38 8.75 51.26
N PHE A 18 -10.67 8.49 51.52
CA PHE A 18 -11.37 7.32 50.97
C PHE A 18 -11.49 7.39 49.44
N CYS A 19 -11.81 8.55 48.86
CA CYS A 19 -11.84 8.74 47.41
C CYS A 19 -10.45 8.54 46.77
N LEU A 20 -9.38 9.06 47.39
CA LEU A 20 -8.01 8.81 46.93
C LEU A 20 -7.63 7.34 47.02
N PHE A 21 -8.05 6.63 48.08
CA PHE A 21 -7.80 5.20 48.23
C PHE A 21 -8.55 4.38 47.17
N VAL A 22 -9.82 4.70 46.89
CA VAL A 22 -10.61 4.07 45.82
C VAL A 22 -9.99 4.33 44.45
N LEU A 23 -9.56 5.56 44.14
CA LEU A 23 -8.85 5.87 42.90
C LEU A 23 -7.50 5.13 42.78
N PHE A 24 -6.79 4.93 43.90
CA PHE A 24 -5.55 4.14 43.91
C PHE A 24 -5.77 2.63 43.77
N GLN A 25 -6.91 2.10 44.21
CA GLN A 25 -7.29 0.70 43.99
C GLN A 25 -7.73 0.48 42.53
N ILE A 26 -8.52 1.39 41.96
CA ILE A 26 -8.93 1.35 40.54
C ILE A 26 -7.69 1.40 39.62
N ASN A 27 -6.73 2.30 39.89
CA ASN A 27 -5.49 2.39 39.11
C ASN A 27 -4.46 1.26 39.39
N LYS A 28 -4.75 0.29 40.27
CA LYS A 28 -3.87 -0.86 40.55
C LYS A 28 -4.46 -2.23 40.22
N ILE A 29 -5.71 -2.32 39.77
CA ILE A 29 -6.38 -3.61 39.54
C ILE A 29 -6.57 -3.94 38.04
N ASP A 30 -6.59 -2.96 37.14
CA ASP A 30 -6.87 -3.18 35.70
C ASP A 30 -5.64 -3.08 34.76
N LEU A 31 -4.41 -3.07 35.28
CA LEU A 31 -3.21 -3.01 34.44
C LEU A 31 -2.04 -3.87 34.98
N ILE A 32 -2.06 -5.17 34.66
CA ILE A 32 -0.94 -6.12 34.40
C ILE A 32 -1.43 -7.57 34.64
N GLU A 33 -1.35 -8.43 33.60
CA GLU A 33 -1.57 -9.90 33.61
C GLU A 33 -2.96 -10.41 34.09
N THR A 34 -3.54 -11.57 33.73
CA THR A 34 -3.49 -12.54 32.61
C THR A 34 -4.82 -13.35 32.69
N ASN A 35 -5.43 -13.97 31.69
CA ASN A 35 -5.37 -13.98 30.21
C ASN A 35 -6.64 -14.75 29.71
N LEU A 36 -6.72 -15.13 28.43
CA LEU A 36 -7.56 -16.22 27.86
C LEU A 36 -9.09 -16.01 27.73
N GLN A 37 -9.52 -16.00 26.47
CA GLN A 37 -10.55 -16.88 25.88
C GLN A 37 -12.04 -16.83 26.30
N ILE A 38 -12.89 -16.57 25.26
CA ILE A 38 -14.06 -17.38 24.84
C ILE A 38 -15.25 -17.43 25.85
N THR A 39 -16.50 -17.03 25.58
CA THR A 39 -17.42 -17.29 24.43
C THR A 39 -18.75 -16.52 24.61
N HIS A 40 -19.62 -16.52 23.58
CA HIS A 40 -21.12 -16.47 23.64
C HIS A 40 -21.79 -15.26 24.35
N GLN A 41 -22.92 -14.69 23.93
CA GLN A 41 -23.92 -14.89 22.87
C GLN A 41 -24.22 -13.45 22.31
N VAL A 42 -24.76 -13.22 21.12
CA VAL A 42 -26.11 -13.61 20.67
C VAL A 42 -26.08 -14.08 19.22
N ASN A 43 -26.63 -15.27 19.01
CA ASN A 43 -27.04 -15.81 17.73
C ASN A 43 -28.58 -15.72 17.64
N ASN A 44 -29.12 -15.64 16.42
CA ASN A 44 -30.50 -16.02 15.99
C ASN A 44 -31.36 -14.92 15.35
N PHE A 45 -31.42 -14.91 14.00
CA PHE A 45 -32.65 -15.06 13.19
C PHE A 45 -32.18 -15.28 11.72
N PHE A 46 -32.22 -16.47 11.10
CA PHE A 46 -33.37 -17.28 10.59
C PHE A 46 -34.28 -16.52 9.58
N ILE A 47 -34.70 -17.08 8.41
CA ILE A 47 -34.24 -18.23 7.59
C ILE A 47 -34.89 -18.22 6.17
N SER A 48 -34.22 -18.76 5.13
CA SER A 48 -34.79 -19.32 3.85
C SER A 48 -35.59 -18.35 2.93
N ILE A 49 -35.95 -18.58 1.65
CA ILE A 49 -36.12 -19.75 0.73
C ILE A 49 -35.66 -19.29 -0.69
N ALA A 50 -34.83 -19.99 -1.50
CA ALA A 50 -35.14 -21.05 -2.50
C ALA A 50 -36.29 -20.71 -3.52
N ALA A 51 -36.38 -21.20 -4.77
CA ALA A 51 -35.50 -22.03 -5.60
C ALA A 51 -35.84 -21.89 -7.12
N SER A 52 -34.84 -22.10 -7.98
CA SER A 52 -34.82 -23.05 -9.13
C SER A 52 -35.65 -22.87 -10.42
N SER A 53 -34.93 -23.00 -11.56
CA SER A 53 -35.32 -23.71 -12.82
C SER A 53 -36.45 -23.13 -13.70
N HIS A 54 -36.55 -23.40 -15.00
CA HIS A 54 -35.89 -24.40 -15.88
C HIS A 54 -36.01 -23.98 -17.36
N ASN A 55 -35.08 -24.46 -18.23
CA ASN A 55 -35.31 -25.00 -19.60
C ASN A 55 -36.09 -24.19 -20.68
N GLN A 56 -35.90 -24.37 -22.00
CA GLN A 56 -34.91 -25.15 -22.77
C GLN A 56 -34.78 -24.57 -24.20
N THR A 57 -33.70 -24.96 -24.85
CA THR A 57 -33.44 -24.94 -26.30
C THR A 57 -34.64 -25.26 -27.20
N LEU A 58 -34.72 -24.57 -28.35
CA LEU A 58 -35.06 -25.22 -29.63
C LEU A 58 -34.54 -24.41 -30.83
N SER A 59 -33.95 -25.11 -31.79
CA SER A 59 -33.50 -24.60 -33.08
C SER A 59 -34.35 -25.21 -34.19
N PHE A 60 -34.61 -24.48 -35.29
CA PHE A 60 -34.33 -24.95 -36.67
C PHE A 60 -34.63 -23.91 -37.77
N THR A 61 -33.58 -23.61 -38.54
CA THR A 61 -33.51 -23.42 -40.02
C THR A 61 -34.55 -22.64 -40.86
N ARG A 62 -33.97 -21.79 -41.74
CA ARG A 62 -34.28 -21.59 -43.18
C ARG A 62 -35.66 -21.07 -43.61
N ASN A 63 -35.65 -19.91 -44.28
CA ASN A 63 -35.50 -19.87 -45.74
C ASN A 63 -35.05 -18.49 -46.23
N ALA A 64 -34.66 -18.41 -47.50
CA ALA A 64 -34.10 -17.22 -48.14
C ALA A 64 -35.13 -16.49 -49.05
N ASN A 65 -34.68 -15.33 -49.54
CA ASN A 65 -35.18 -14.46 -50.62
C ASN A 65 -35.70 -13.10 -50.11
N GLU A 66 -35.55 -11.96 -50.78
CA GLU A 66 -34.71 -11.45 -51.88
C GLU A 66 -35.32 -10.06 -52.21
N SER A 67 -34.52 -9.01 -52.40
CA SER A 67 -34.98 -7.60 -52.62
C SER A 67 -35.84 -6.99 -51.48
N ASP A 68 -35.90 -5.69 -51.23
CA ASP A 68 -35.59 -4.54 -52.10
C ASP A 68 -35.05 -3.34 -51.28
N GLY A 69 -34.49 -2.33 -51.96
CA GLY A 69 -33.72 -1.27 -51.34
C GLY A 69 -34.54 -0.16 -50.66
N ILE A 70 -34.58 -0.14 -49.33
CA ILE A 70 -34.80 1.08 -48.54
C ILE A 70 -33.66 1.24 -47.53
N ARG A 71 -32.92 2.34 -47.65
CA ARG A 71 -31.82 2.72 -46.74
C ARG A 71 -32.40 3.13 -45.39
N ALA A 72 -32.73 2.16 -44.55
CA ALA A 72 -32.93 2.41 -43.13
C ALA A 72 -31.69 3.13 -42.59
N LYS A 73 -31.89 4.24 -41.88
CA LYS A 73 -30.83 4.75 -41.00
C LYS A 73 -30.42 3.58 -40.10
N GLN A 74 -29.13 3.32 -39.98
CA GLN A 74 -28.65 2.56 -38.82
C GLN A 74 -29.18 3.30 -37.57
N PRO A 75 -29.54 2.59 -36.49
CA PRO A 75 -29.60 3.25 -35.20
C PRO A 75 -28.28 3.99 -35.04
N GLU A 76 -28.35 5.27 -34.69
CA GLU A 76 -27.18 5.90 -34.07
C GLU A 76 -26.87 5.01 -32.87
N GLU A 77 -25.69 4.37 -32.86
CA GLU A 77 -25.19 3.76 -31.64
C GLU A 77 -25.23 4.88 -30.60
N GLU A 78 -26.01 4.69 -29.52
CA GLU A 78 -25.92 5.61 -28.39
C GLU A 78 -24.46 5.63 -27.99
N ASP A 79 -23.79 6.77 -28.21
CA ASP A 79 -22.37 6.95 -27.92
C ASP A 79 -22.22 6.96 -26.41
N THR A 80 -22.20 5.75 -25.83
CA THR A 80 -22.16 5.54 -24.39
C THR A 80 -20.81 6.02 -23.92
N ASP A 81 -20.80 7.21 -23.30
CA ASP A 81 -19.62 7.83 -22.72
C ASP A 81 -18.83 6.81 -21.88
N ALA A 82 -17.72 6.32 -22.45
CA ALA A 82 -16.85 5.32 -21.83
C ALA A 82 -16.14 5.85 -20.55
N CYS A 83 -16.24 7.16 -20.31
CA CYS A 83 -15.73 7.85 -19.14
C CYS A 83 -16.83 8.26 -18.13
N ALA A 84 -18.09 7.88 -18.37
CA ALA A 84 -19.18 8.12 -17.43
C ALA A 84 -18.86 7.50 -16.05
N GLY A 85 -18.87 8.33 -15.00
CA GLY A 85 -18.48 7.92 -13.65
C GLY A 85 -16.97 7.70 -13.43
N ARG A 86 -16.13 7.90 -14.46
CA ARG A 86 -14.68 7.69 -14.43
C ARG A 86 -13.86 8.96 -14.64
N TYR A 87 -14.49 10.07 -15.03
CA TYR A 87 -13.80 11.35 -15.20
C TYR A 87 -13.03 11.79 -13.95
N ILE A 88 -11.76 12.17 -14.12
CA ILE A 88 -10.92 12.75 -13.07
C ILE A 88 -10.48 14.14 -13.51
N TYR A 89 -10.66 15.11 -12.62
CA TYR A 89 -10.05 16.43 -12.75
C TYR A 89 -8.75 16.47 -11.92
N MET A 90 -7.64 16.86 -12.53
CA MET A 90 -6.38 17.09 -11.81
C MET A 90 -6.23 18.58 -11.50
N HIS A 91 -6.10 18.93 -10.22
CA HIS A 91 -5.87 20.32 -9.82
C HIS A 91 -4.58 20.88 -10.43
N ASN A 92 -4.71 22.03 -11.11
CA ASN A 92 -3.56 22.84 -11.51
C ASN A 92 -3.01 23.61 -10.29
N LEU A 93 -2.24 22.90 -9.46
CA LEU A 93 -1.63 23.46 -8.25
C LEU A 93 -0.53 24.49 -8.60
N PRO A 94 -0.39 25.57 -7.80
CA PRO A 94 0.82 26.39 -7.79
C PRO A 94 2.09 25.53 -7.66
N SER A 95 3.13 25.86 -8.43
CA SER A 95 4.35 25.05 -8.57
C SER A 95 5.09 24.79 -7.25
N ILE A 96 4.89 25.63 -6.23
CA ILE A 96 5.43 25.45 -4.87
C ILE A 96 5.01 24.12 -4.23
N PHE A 97 3.91 23.52 -4.68
CA PHE A 97 3.39 22.24 -4.20
C PHE A 97 3.92 21.01 -4.98
N ASN A 98 4.62 21.21 -6.10
CA ASN A 98 5.17 20.11 -6.89
C ASN A 98 6.46 20.47 -7.63
N ASP A 99 6.36 21.17 -8.76
CA ASP A 99 7.48 21.34 -9.68
C ASP A 99 8.65 22.13 -9.05
N ASP A 100 8.39 23.09 -8.17
CA ASP A 100 9.44 23.81 -7.44
C ASP A 100 10.15 22.95 -6.38
N ILE A 101 9.49 21.91 -5.86
CA ILE A 101 10.09 20.99 -4.88
C ILE A 101 11.17 20.14 -5.56
N ILE A 102 10.94 19.70 -6.80
CA ILE A 102 11.89 18.84 -7.53
C ILE A 102 12.91 19.60 -8.38
N LYS A 103 12.79 20.94 -8.52
CA LYS A 103 13.80 21.79 -9.18
C LYS A 103 15.18 21.67 -8.54
N ASP A 104 15.23 21.66 -7.21
CA ASP A 104 16.44 21.27 -6.48
C ASP A 104 16.22 19.90 -5.83
N CYS A 105 16.60 18.88 -6.57
CA CYS A 105 16.47 17.49 -6.15
C CYS A 105 17.50 17.07 -5.09
N ARG A 106 18.64 17.76 -4.96
CA ARG A 106 19.74 17.37 -4.05
C ARG A 106 19.33 17.34 -2.56
N PRO A 107 18.66 18.35 -1.98
CA PRO A 107 18.30 18.37 -0.56
C PRO A 107 17.09 17.50 -0.20
N LEU A 108 16.44 16.84 -1.17
CA LEU A 108 15.18 16.12 -0.92
C LEU A 108 15.33 14.91 0.01
N ILE A 109 16.50 14.27 0.04
CA ILE A 109 16.83 13.20 0.98
C ILE A 109 18.23 13.46 1.55
N LYS A 110 18.33 13.54 2.88
CA LYS A 110 19.60 13.82 3.59
C LYS A 110 20.75 12.85 3.27
N TRP A 111 20.42 11.63 2.86
CA TRP A 111 21.36 10.50 2.84
C TRP A 111 21.97 10.21 1.46
N PHE A 112 21.38 10.68 0.36
CA PHE A 112 21.85 10.43 -1.00
C PHE A 112 21.27 11.45 -2.00
N ASP A 113 21.96 11.64 -3.13
CA ASP A 113 21.50 12.53 -4.20
C ASP A 113 20.29 11.93 -4.92
N MET A 114 19.14 12.61 -4.87
CA MET A 114 17.93 12.18 -5.56
C MET A 114 17.94 12.51 -7.06
N CYS A 115 18.78 13.44 -7.51
CA CYS A 115 18.73 13.95 -8.89
C CYS A 115 18.87 12.87 -9.98
N PRO A 116 19.72 11.84 -9.85
CA PRO A 116 19.80 10.75 -10.83
C PRO A 116 18.46 10.03 -11.04
N PHE A 117 17.58 9.99 -10.04
CA PHE A 117 16.30 9.27 -10.09
C PHE A 117 15.16 10.09 -10.70
N MET A 118 15.35 11.39 -10.96
CA MET A 118 14.30 12.27 -11.50
C MET A 118 14.07 12.11 -13.02
N VAL A 119 15.01 11.47 -13.73
CA VAL A 119 14.89 11.24 -15.18
C VAL A 119 13.79 10.22 -15.52
N ASN A 120 13.41 10.14 -16.80
CA ASN A 120 12.38 9.22 -17.32
C ASN A 120 11.05 9.30 -16.54
N SER A 121 10.50 10.50 -16.33
CA SER A 121 9.22 10.68 -15.61
C SER A 121 9.23 10.12 -14.18
N GLY A 122 10.39 10.18 -13.50
CA GLY A 122 10.58 9.63 -12.15
C GLY A 122 10.82 8.12 -12.09
N LEU A 123 10.93 7.44 -13.24
CA LEU A 123 11.35 6.03 -13.27
C LEU A 123 12.85 5.86 -12.97
N GLY A 124 13.64 6.93 -13.07
CA GLY A 124 15.09 6.90 -12.88
C GLY A 124 15.87 6.42 -14.12
N PRO A 125 17.18 6.17 -14.00
CA PRO A 125 18.01 5.76 -15.12
C PRO A 125 17.55 4.41 -15.68
N GLN A 126 17.53 4.25 -17.01
CA GLN A 126 17.23 2.95 -17.61
C GLN A 126 18.39 1.98 -17.36
N VAL A 127 18.08 0.73 -17.02
CA VAL A 127 19.10 -0.31 -16.91
C VAL A 127 19.58 -0.68 -18.31
N SER A 128 20.87 -0.46 -18.57
CA SER A 128 21.54 -0.79 -19.81
C SER A 128 21.91 -2.28 -19.87
N ASP A 129 21.91 -2.85 -21.07
CA ASP A 129 22.54 -4.14 -21.32
C ASP A 129 24.08 -3.99 -21.34
N SER A 130 24.68 -3.93 -20.14
CA SER A 130 26.12 -3.72 -19.96
C SER A 130 26.93 -5.00 -19.82
N ASP A 131 26.29 -6.13 -19.47
CA ASP A 131 26.93 -7.43 -19.33
C ASP A 131 25.96 -8.61 -19.46
N ASN A 132 26.52 -9.80 -19.71
CA ASN A 132 25.76 -11.06 -19.84
C ASN A 132 24.94 -11.42 -18.57
N THR A 133 25.31 -10.90 -17.39
CA THR A 133 24.55 -11.12 -16.16
C THR A 133 23.24 -10.35 -16.21
N THR A 134 23.30 -9.09 -16.65
CA THR A 134 22.15 -8.21 -16.81
C THR A 134 21.15 -8.77 -17.82
N ALA A 135 21.60 -9.21 -18.99
CA ALA A 135 20.73 -9.86 -19.99
C ALA A 135 20.12 -11.20 -19.52
N ARG A 136 20.80 -11.94 -18.62
CA ARG A 136 20.25 -13.18 -18.03
C ARG A 136 19.19 -12.90 -16.96
N VAL A 137 19.40 -11.88 -16.14
CA VAL A 137 18.54 -11.54 -14.99
C VAL A 137 17.35 -10.67 -15.42
N LEU A 138 17.54 -9.72 -16.33
CA LEU A 138 16.50 -8.77 -16.72
C LEU A 138 16.22 -8.86 -18.22
N THR A 139 14.97 -8.62 -18.63
CA THR A 139 14.58 -8.50 -20.05
C THR A 139 14.89 -7.09 -20.58
N VAL A 140 16.16 -6.67 -20.48
CA VAL A 140 16.62 -5.31 -20.82
C VAL A 140 16.42 -4.92 -22.28
N GLU A 141 16.33 -5.89 -23.20
CA GLU A 141 16.05 -5.69 -24.62
C GLU A 141 14.70 -4.99 -24.89
N THR A 142 13.77 -5.10 -23.93
CA THR A 142 12.48 -4.40 -23.97
C THR A 142 12.60 -2.90 -23.64
N GLY A 143 13.69 -2.48 -23.01
CA GLY A 143 13.91 -1.13 -22.50
C GLY A 143 12.89 -0.72 -21.43
N SER A 144 12.48 -1.68 -20.59
CA SER A 144 11.41 -1.53 -19.58
C SER A 144 11.90 -1.76 -18.14
N TRP A 145 13.22 -1.81 -17.95
CA TRP A 145 13.87 -1.90 -16.65
C TRP A 145 14.56 -0.59 -16.31
N TYR A 146 14.30 -0.07 -15.11
CA TYR A 146 14.82 1.21 -14.64
C TYR A 146 15.33 1.07 -13.20
N SER A 147 16.36 1.83 -12.83
CA SER A 147 16.86 1.95 -11.45
C SER A 147 15.95 2.88 -10.63
N THR A 148 14.68 2.52 -10.54
CA THR A 148 13.63 3.31 -9.88
C THR A 148 13.86 3.39 -8.39
N ASN A 149 13.61 4.56 -7.79
CA ASN A 149 13.78 4.78 -6.35
C ASN A 149 12.43 4.78 -5.63
N GLN A 150 12.39 4.18 -4.45
CA GLN A 150 11.16 3.95 -3.67
C GLN A 150 10.32 5.20 -3.36
N PHE A 151 10.94 6.40 -3.33
CA PHE A 151 10.23 7.65 -3.00
C PHE A 151 9.64 8.39 -4.21
N LEU A 152 9.79 7.86 -5.44
CA LEU A 152 9.36 8.53 -6.67
C LEU A 152 7.87 8.36 -7.00
N LEU A 153 7.12 7.60 -6.20
CA LEU A 153 5.74 7.22 -6.53
C LEU A 153 4.83 8.41 -6.84
N ALA A 154 4.93 9.52 -6.10
CA ALA A 154 4.10 10.70 -6.35
C ALA A 154 4.40 11.37 -7.72
N VAL A 155 5.64 11.29 -8.20
CA VAL A 155 6.04 11.74 -9.55
C VAL A 155 5.47 10.78 -10.59
N ILE A 156 5.75 9.48 -10.44
CA ILE A 156 5.28 8.43 -11.36
C ILE A 156 3.75 8.49 -11.50
N PHE A 157 3.02 8.63 -10.39
CA PHE A 157 1.55 8.70 -10.39
C PHE A 157 1.02 9.98 -11.06
N ARG A 158 1.68 11.13 -10.89
CA ARG A 158 1.32 12.37 -11.62
C ARG A 158 1.55 12.21 -13.13
N GLU A 159 2.67 11.63 -13.53
CA GLU A 159 2.99 11.41 -14.94
C GLU A 159 2.09 10.33 -15.58
N ARG A 160 1.66 9.31 -14.82
CA ARG A 160 0.57 8.40 -15.20
C ARG A 160 -0.75 9.15 -15.41
N MET A 161 -1.17 9.97 -14.43
CA MET A 161 -2.45 10.69 -14.46
C MET A 161 -2.59 11.61 -15.67
N LYS A 162 -1.51 12.25 -16.12
CA LYS A 162 -1.48 13.04 -17.38
C LYS A 162 -1.89 12.26 -18.64
N HIS A 163 -1.84 10.93 -18.59
CA HIS A 163 -2.17 10.02 -19.69
C HIS A 163 -3.38 9.13 -19.38
N TYR A 164 -4.13 9.42 -18.30
CA TYR A 164 -5.35 8.69 -17.98
C TYR A 164 -6.45 9.01 -18.99
N GLU A 165 -7.08 7.98 -19.54
CA GLU A 165 -8.07 8.09 -20.64
C GLU A 165 -9.26 9.01 -20.31
N CYS A 166 -9.66 9.07 -19.03
CA CYS A 166 -10.75 9.90 -18.54
C CYS A 166 -10.26 11.13 -17.75
N LEU A 167 -9.05 11.62 -18.01
CA LEU A 167 -8.62 12.92 -17.48
C LEU A 167 -9.39 14.05 -18.17
N THR A 168 -10.09 14.88 -17.41
CA THR A 168 -10.84 16.03 -17.92
C THR A 168 -10.27 17.36 -17.43
N ASN A 169 -10.35 18.38 -18.28
CA ASN A 169 -10.09 19.78 -17.92
C ASN A 169 -11.34 20.48 -17.37
N ASP A 170 -12.54 19.90 -17.56
CA ASP A 170 -13.78 20.40 -16.98
C ASP A 170 -14.05 19.68 -15.65
N SER A 171 -13.87 20.40 -14.54
CA SER A 171 -14.12 19.86 -13.21
C SER A 171 -15.61 19.59 -12.94
N SER A 172 -16.54 20.11 -13.76
CA SER A 172 -17.99 19.84 -13.66
C SER A 172 -18.34 18.37 -13.89
N LEU A 173 -17.66 17.73 -14.85
CA LEU A 173 -17.83 16.32 -15.23
C LEU A 173 -17.14 15.33 -14.28
N ALA A 174 -16.18 15.80 -13.49
CA ALA A 174 -15.31 14.95 -12.69
C ALA A 174 -16.05 14.19 -11.58
N SER A 175 -15.82 12.88 -11.53
CA SER A 175 -16.29 11.97 -10.48
C SER A 175 -15.32 11.91 -9.30
N ALA A 176 -14.03 12.22 -9.51
CA ALA A 176 -13.04 12.42 -8.45
C ALA A 176 -12.02 13.51 -8.84
N VAL A 177 -11.33 14.06 -7.83
CA VAL A 177 -10.37 15.16 -8.01
C VAL A 177 -8.98 14.78 -7.51
N TYR A 178 -8.00 14.75 -8.41
CA TYR A 178 -6.61 14.45 -8.05
C TYR A 178 -5.85 15.70 -7.62
N VAL A 179 -5.18 15.63 -6.47
CA VAL A 179 -4.30 16.69 -5.94
C VAL A 179 -2.83 16.27 -6.13
N PRO A 180 -2.11 16.78 -7.16
CA PRO A 180 -0.73 16.39 -7.46
C PRO A 180 0.30 17.08 -6.54
N PHE A 181 0.20 16.84 -5.23
CA PHE A 181 1.12 17.38 -4.20
C PHE A 181 2.27 16.42 -3.91
N TYR A 182 3.52 16.87 -3.99
CA TYR A 182 4.70 16.05 -3.66
C TYR A 182 4.99 16.02 -2.15
N ALA A 183 3.99 15.60 -1.37
CA ALA A 183 4.03 15.56 0.10
C ALA A 183 5.30 14.86 0.65
N GLY A 184 5.66 13.72 0.06
CA GLY A 184 6.81 12.91 0.46
C GLY A 184 8.15 13.62 0.34
N PHE A 185 8.34 14.44 -0.69
CA PHE A 185 9.55 15.24 -0.84
C PHE A 185 9.56 16.45 0.09
N ASP A 186 8.42 17.10 0.26
CA ASP A 186 8.29 18.25 1.17
C ASP A 186 8.56 17.87 2.63
N VAL A 187 8.02 16.74 3.11
CA VAL A 187 8.33 16.28 4.47
C VAL A 187 9.79 15.81 4.57
N SER A 188 10.31 15.09 3.57
CA SER A 188 11.66 14.49 3.64
C SER A 188 12.78 15.51 3.80
N ARG A 189 12.73 16.62 3.05
CA ARG A 189 13.73 17.71 3.15
C ARG A 189 13.71 18.41 4.52
N HIS A 190 12.63 18.24 5.31
CA HIS A 190 12.43 18.88 6.61
C HIS A 190 12.43 17.90 7.81
N LEU A 191 12.55 16.58 7.61
CA LEU A 191 12.51 15.57 8.70
C LEU A 191 13.66 15.71 9.72
N TRP A 192 14.80 16.30 9.34
CA TRP A 192 15.99 16.38 10.19
C TRP A 192 16.46 17.83 10.35
N GLY A 193 16.53 18.32 11.59
CA GLY A 193 17.12 19.64 11.91
C GLY A 193 16.18 20.84 11.75
N TYR A 194 14.91 20.62 11.39
CA TYR A 194 13.90 21.67 11.28
C TYR A 194 12.83 21.52 12.37
N ASN A 195 12.24 22.65 12.78
CA ASN A 195 11.11 22.70 13.71
C ASN A 195 9.78 22.34 13.03
N MET A 196 8.74 22.09 13.84
CA MET A 196 7.41 21.72 13.38
C MET A 196 6.77 22.76 12.45
N THR A 197 7.06 24.05 12.66
CA THR A 197 6.53 25.14 11.84
C THR A 197 6.94 24.99 10.38
N VAL A 198 8.23 24.70 10.12
CA VAL A 198 8.72 24.46 8.75
C VAL A 198 8.17 23.15 8.19
N ARG A 199 8.14 22.07 8.99
CA ARG A 199 7.62 20.76 8.54
C ARG A 199 6.13 20.79 8.14
N ASP A 200 5.34 21.67 8.77
CA ASP A 200 3.90 21.79 8.55
C ASP A 200 3.52 22.86 7.50
N GLU A 201 4.43 23.80 7.20
CA GLU A 201 4.12 25.05 6.49
C GLU A 201 3.40 24.84 5.14
N LEU A 202 3.98 24.00 4.28
CA LEU A 202 3.46 23.81 2.92
C LEU A 202 2.15 23.01 2.91
N GLY A 203 1.99 22.06 3.83
CA GLY A 203 0.74 21.32 4.04
C GLY A 203 -0.41 22.24 4.47
N ILE A 204 -0.14 23.16 5.39
CA ILE A 204 -1.12 24.17 5.83
C ILE A 204 -1.47 25.15 4.69
N LYS A 205 -0.49 25.58 3.90
CA LYS A 205 -0.73 26.42 2.71
C LYS A 205 -1.61 25.71 1.68
N LEU A 206 -1.36 24.43 1.41
CA LEU A 206 -2.15 23.65 0.46
C LEU A 206 -3.58 23.41 0.97
N ALA A 207 -3.75 23.08 2.26
CA ALA A 207 -5.06 22.93 2.88
C ALA A 207 -5.93 24.18 2.71
N ARG A 208 -5.36 25.37 2.94
CA ARG A 208 -6.05 26.64 2.70
C ARG A 208 -6.40 26.84 1.22
N TRP A 209 -5.42 26.63 0.31
CA TRP A 209 -5.62 26.78 -1.12
C TRP A 209 -6.72 25.86 -1.67
N LEU A 210 -6.78 24.60 -1.19
CA LEU A 210 -7.83 23.64 -1.57
C LEU A 210 -9.20 24.11 -1.10
N ARG A 211 -9.32 24.56 0.15
CA ARG A 211 -10.58 25.04 0.74
C ARG A 211 -11.20 26.22 -0.02
N GLU A 212 -10.38 27.00 -0.72
CA GLU A 212 -10.78 28.15 -1.54
C GLU A 212 -11.22 27.76 -2.97
N LYS A 213 -11.16 26.48 -3.37
CA LYS A 213 -11.55 26.03 -4.71
C LYS A 213 -13.04 25.70 -4.82
N PRO A 214 -13.71 25.99 -5.96
CA PRO A 214 -15.10 25.57 -6.17
C PRO A 214 -15.25 24.04 -6.20
N GLU A 215 -14.24 23.30 -6.67
CA GLU A 215 -14.21 21.84 -6.61
C GLU A 215 -14.38 21.32 -5.19
N TRP A 216 -13.72 21.95 -4.21
CA TRP A 216 -13.78 21.55 -2.80
C TRP A 216 -15.20 21.64 -2.24
N GLY A 217 -15.99 22.60 -2.71
CA GLY A 217 -17.37 22.82 -2.27
C GLY A 217 -18.32 21.67 -2.57
N LYS A 218 -18.02 20.81 -3.56
CA LYS A 218 -18.93 19.75 -4.03
C LYS A 218 -19.17 18.66 -2.99
N MET A 219 -18.10 18.12 -2.41
CA MET A 219 -18.17 17.05 -1.40
C MET A 219 -17.28 17.32 -0.18
N HIS A 220 -16.88 18.58 0.03
CA HIS A 220 -15.99 19.03 1.12
C HIS A 220 -14.66 18.26 1.17
N GLY A 221 -14.11 17.92 0.00
CA GLY A 221 -12.86 17.19 -0.16
C GLY A 221 -12.99 15.66 -0.17
N ARG A 222 -14.18 15.08 0.00
CA ARG A 222 -14.35 13.61 0.03
C ARG A 222 -14.27 12.94 -1.34
N ASP A 223 -14.46 13.71 -2.39
CA ASP A 223 -14.18 13.41 -3.80
C ASP A 223 -12.71 13.62 -4.19
N HIS A 224 -11.90 14.24 -3.31
CA HIS A 224 -10.50 14.51 -3.58
C HIS A 224 -9.59 13.37 -3.09
N PHE A 225 -8.48 13.17 -3.81
CA PHE A 225 -7.45 12.21 -3.42
C PHE A 225 -6.03 12.68 -3.77
N PHE A 226 -5.03 12.12 -3.08
CA PHE A 226 -3.62 12.40 -3.37
C PHE A 226 -2.72 11.19 -3.08
N VAL A 227 -1.52 11.21 -3.65
CA VAL A 227 -0.47 10.20 -3.41
C VAL A 227 0.65 10.81 -2.58
N THR A 228 1.01 10.18 -1.47
CA THR A 228 2.00 10.73 -0.54
C THR A 228 3.44 10.56 -1.04
N GLY A 229 3.74 9.46 -1.73
CA GLY A 229 5.11 9.01 -2.05
C GLY A 229 5.92 8.47 -0.86
N ARG A 230 5.34 8.41 0.35
CA ARG A 230 5.99 7.96 1.60
C ARG A 230 5.01 7.25 2.55
N ILE A 231 5.53 6.64 3.61
CA ILE A 231 4.72 5.97 4.63
C ILE A 231 3.80 6.98 5.33
N ALA A 232 2.57 6.60 5.65
CA ALA A 232 1.59 7.52 6.25
C ALA A 232 2.03 8.07 7.62
N TRP A 233 2.87 7.32 8.35
CA TRP A 233 3.45 7.72 9.63
C TRP A 233 4.22 9.06 9.54
N ASP A 234 4.88 9.35 8.41
CA ASP A 234 5.61 10.60 8.19
C ASP A 234 4.70 11.85 8.21
N PHE A 235 3.38 11.68 8.12
CA PHE A 235 2.38 12.74 7.99
C PHE A 235 1.34 12.78 9.13
N ARG A 236 1.51 11.93 10.15
CA ARG A 236 0.57 11.74 11.27
C ARG A 236 1.18 12.09 12.63
N ARG A 237 1.97 13.15 12.72
CA ARG A 237 2.55 13.62 13.99
C ARG A 237 1.47 13.76 15.08
N VAL A 238 1.69 13.12 16.23
CA VAL A 238 0.66 12.96 17.28
C VAL A 238 0.55 14.21 18.15
N ARG A 239 1.67 14.86 18.47
CA ARG A 239 1.72 16.09 19.27
C ARG A 239 2.36 17.23 18.46
N ASP A 240 2.05 18.45 18.85
CA ASP A 240 2.70 19.65 18.30
C ASP A 240 3.97 19.94 19.14
N GLU A 241 4.94 19.03 19.03
CA GLU A 241 6.26 19.07 19.66
C GLU A 241 7.36 18.88 18.59
N ASP A 242 8.43 19.67 18.66
CA ASP A 242 9.56 19.60 17.69
C ASP A 242 10.27 18.23 17.68
N SER A 243 10.22 17.51 18.81
CA SER A 243 10.78 16.17 18.99
C SER A 243 9.96 15.05 18.32
N ASP A 244 8.68 15.27 18.05
CA ASP A 244 7.83 14.24 17.44
C ASP A 244 8.14 14.11 15.93
N TRP A 245 8.01 12.88 15.41
CA TRP A 245 8.35 12.54 14.05
C TRP A 245 7.35 13.09 13.02
N GLY A 246 7.85 13.51 11.85
CA GLY A 246 7.01 13.88 10.71
C GLY A 246 6.34 15.25 10.78
N ASN A 247 5.33 15.44 9.94
CA ASN A 247 4.43 16.59 9.94
C ASN A 247 2.99 16.19 10.27
N LYS A 248 2.07 17.17 10.36
CA LYS A 248 0.65 16.92 10.66
C LYS A 248 -0.30 16.92 9.47
N LEU A 249 0.21 16.78 8.24
CA LEU A 249 -0.57 16.90 6.99
C LEU A 249 -1.85 16.06 7.02
N MET A 250 -1.78 14.77 7.37
CA MET A 250 -2.93 13.86 7.38
C MET A 250 -3.90 14.09 8.55
N ARG A 251 -3.59 15.03 9.45
CA ARG A 251 -4.46 15.44 10.56
C ARG A 251 -5.10 16.81 10.35
N LEU A 252 -4.74 17.52 9.27
CA LEU A 252 -5.45 18.74 8.88
C LEU A 252 -6.89 18.36 8.47
N PRO A 253 -7.92 19.14 8.85
CA PRO A 253 -9.32 18.81 8.58
C PRO A 253 -9.64 18.56 7.10
N GLU A 254 -8.95 19.26 6.21
CA GLU A 254 -9.05 19.07 4.76
C GLU A 254 -8.60 17.67 4.36
N PHE A 255 -7.34 17.35 4.67
CA PHE A 255 -6.75 16.07 4.32
C PHE A 255 -7.49 14.90 4.97
N ALA A 256 -8.01 15.07 6.19
CA ALA A 256 -8.84 14.07 6.87
C ALA A 256 -10.14 13.70 6.12
N ASN A 257 -10.65 14.56 5.23
CA ASN A 257 -11.78 14.22 4.35
C ASN A 257 -11.33 13.52 3.04
N MET A 258 -10.10 13.76 2.58
CA MET A 258 -9.58 13.25 1.31
C MET A 258 -9.22 11.76 1.38
N THR A 259 -9.23 11.08 0.24
CA THR A 259 -8.66 9.73 0.10
C THR A 259 -7.14 9.82 -0.02
N MET A 260 -6.41 9.08 0.82
CA MET A 260 -4.96 9.13 0.94
C MET A 260 -4.34 7.83 0.41
N LEU A 261 -3.48 7.93 -0.60
CA LEU A 261 -2.75 6.79 -1.15
C LEU A 261 -1.29 6.85 -0.68
N ALA A 262 -0.89 5.90 0.17
CA ALA A 262 0.43 5.85 0.79
C ALA A 262 1.14 4.52 0.50
N ILE A 263 2.47 4.50 0.52
CA ILE A 263 3.22 3.24 0.33
C ILE A 263 3.13 2.31 1.55
N GLU A 264 2.76 2.83 2.73
CA GLU A 264 2.41 2.06 3.92
C GLU A 264 1.33 2.84 4.68
N THR A 265 0.31 2.16 5.20
CA THR A 265 -0.74 2.79 6.02
C THR A 265 -0.59 2.53 7.52
N THR A 266 -1.28 3.39 8.25
CA THR A 266 -1.61 3.35 9.68
C THR A 266 -3.08 2.93 9.91
N ALA A 267 -3.70 2.29 8.90
CA ALA A 267 -5.06 1.70 8.94
C ALA A 267 -6.24 2.66 9.24
N TRP A 268 -6.18 3.91 8.77
CA TRP A 268 -7.29 4.86 8.88
C TRP A 268 -8.37 4.68 7.79
N ALA A 269 -9.58 5.11 8.14
CA ALA A 269 -10.81 5.11 7.31
C ALA A 269 -10.66 5.56 5.84
N ASN A 270 -9.76 6.50 5.60
CA ASN A 270 -9.56 7.20 4.33
C ASN A 270 -8.17 6.94 3.72
N GLU A 271 -7.45 5.94 4.21
CA GLU A 271 -6.03 5.73 3.91
C GLU A 271 -5.79 4.33 3.35
N PHE A 272 -5.15 4.24 2.18
CA PHE A 272 -4.99 3.00 1.44
C PHE A 272 -3.55 2.77 1.01
N ALA A 273 -3.07 1.54 1.20
CA ALA A 273 -1.72 1.14 0.87
C ALA A 273 -1.62 0.79 -0.61
N VAL A 274 -0.76 1.52 -1.33
CA VAL A 274 -0.46 1.31 -2.75
C VAL A 274 0.98 0.78 -2.92
N PRO A 275 1.26 -0.07 -3.91
CA PRO A 275 2.57 -0.71 -4.08
C PRO A 275 3.73 0.28 -4.13
N TYR A 276 4.86 -0.08 -3.51
CA TYR A 276 6.12 0.62 -3.75
C TYR A 276 6.49 0.52 -5.24
N PRO A 277 7.09 1.56 -5.86
CA PRO A 277 7.50 1.49 -7.25
C PRO A 277 8.65 0.48 -7.41
N THR A 278 8.39 -0.57 -8.19
CA THR A 278 9.35 -1.62 -8.56
C THR A 278 10.34 -1.16 -9.63
N TYR A 279 11.27 -2.02 -10.05
CA TYR A 279 12.22 -1.72 -11.15
C TYR A 279 11.68 -1.96 -12.58
N PHE A 280 10.53 -2.66 -12.72
CA PHE A 280 9.95 -3.03 -14.02
C PHE A 280 8.76 -2.16 -14.40
N HIS A 281 8.83 -1.54 -15.58
CA HIS A 281 7.87 -0.58 -16.12
C HIS A 281 7.56 -0.91 -17.60
N PRO A 282 6.79 -1.98 -17.87
CA PRO A 282 6.51 -2.44 -19.23
C PRO A 282 5.61 -1.48 -20.01
N LYS A 283 5.64 -1.65 -21.34
CA LYS A 283 4.85 -0.86 -22.31
C LYS A 283 3.69 -1.66 -22.92
N SER A 284 3.66 -2.98 -22.71
CA SER A 284 2.67 -3.88 -23.30
C SER A 284 2.35 -5.10 -22.41
N LEU A 285 1.17 -5.70 -22.59
CA LEU A 285 0.79 -6.96 -21.92
C LEU A 285 1.76 -8.10 -22.26
N ASN A 286 2.29 -8.13 -23.49
CA ASN A 286 3.23 -9.14 -23.94
C ASN A 286 4.55 -9.14 -23.14
N GLU A 287 5.06 -7.97 -22.73
CA GLU A 287 6.22 -7.89 -21.83
C GLU A 287 5.92 -8.49 -20.45
N ILE A 288 4.73 -8.22 -19.90
CA ILE A 288 4.26 -8.81 -18.64
C ILE A 288 4.15 -10.33 -18.78
N TRP A 289 3.55 -10.84 -19.85
CA TRP A 289 3.44 -12.28 -20.10
C TRP A 289 4.79 -12.98 -20.36
N ARG A 290 5.76 -12.29 -20.99
CA ARG A 290 7.14 -12.79 -21.11
C ARG A 290 7.78 -12.90 -19.73
N TRP A 291 7.67 -11.84 -18.92
CA TRP A 291 8.23 -11.83 -17.57
C TRP A 291 7.59 -12.88 -16.65
N GLN A 292 6.26 -12.96 -16.62
CA GLN A 292 5.52 -13.99 -15.86
C GLN A 292 5.91 -15.41 -16.28
N ARG A 293 6.09 -15.69 -17.57
CA ARG A 293 6.57 -16.99 -18.06
C ARG A 293 8.00 -17.27 -17.59
N LYS A 294 8.90 -16.29 -17.66
CA LYS A 294 10.27 -16.39 -17.14
C LYS A 294 10.23 -16.82 -15.67
N VAL A 295 9.66 -16.02 -14.78
CA VAL A 295 9.73 -16.26 -13.33
C VAL A 295 9.01 -17.52 -12.84
N LYS A 296 8.01 -18.00 -13.60
CA LYS A 296 7.39 -19.32 -13.39
C LYS A 296 8.35 -20.46 -13.76
N SER A 297 9.07 -20.35 -14.86
CA SER A 297 10.00 -21.38 -15.36
C SER A 297 11.34 -21.49 -14.61
N LEU A 298 11.72 -20.46 -13.83
CA LEU A 298 13.00 -20.44 -13.11
C LEU A 298 13.15 -21.63 -12.15
N LYS A 299 14.26 -22.37 -12.33
CA LYS A 299 14.84 -23.24 -11.30
C LYS A 299 15.47 -22.36 -10.23
N ARG A 300 15.22 -22.69 -8.97
CA ARG A 300 15.66 -21.90 -7.81
C ARG A 300 16.67 -22.73 -7.03
N GLU A 301 17.88 -22.22 -6.90
CA GLU A 301 19.02 -22.87 -6.23
C GLU A 301 18.86 -22.84 -4.71
N TYR A 302 18.40 -21.69 -4.18
CA TYR A 302 18.29 -21.45 -2.75
C TYR A 302 16.88 -21.74 -2.26
N LEU A 303 16.77 -22.41 -1.10
CA LEU A 303 15.49 -22.59 -0.42
C LEU A 303 14.95 -21.22 0.03
N PHE A 304 15.81 -20.36 0.57
CA PHE A 304 15.40 -19.02 0.99
C PHE A 304 16.47 -17.96 0.75
N SER A 305 16.09 -16.68 0.85
CA SER A 305 17.03 -15.56 0.84
C SER A 305 16.62 -14.45 1.78
N PHE A 306 17.61 -13.65 2.16
CA PHE A 306 17.39 -12.37 2.81
C PHE A 306 18.23 -11.29 2.12
N VAL A 307 17.56 -10.21 1.69
CA VAL A 307 18.21 -8.98 1.23
C VAL A 307 17.95 -7.92 2.30
N GLY A 308 19.03 -7.48 2.95
CA GLY A 308 18.92 -6.52 4.05
C GLY A 308 20.22 -6.33 4.83
N GLY A 309 20.16 -5.46 5.83
CA GLY A 309 21.27 -5.18 6.76
C GLY A 309 20.87 -5.46 8.22
N PRO A 310 21.84 -5.86 9.07
CA PRO A 310 21.63 -6.00 10.51
C PRO A 310 21.31 -4.65 11.18
N ARG A 311 20.72 -4.70 12.38
CA ARG A 311 20.54 -3.53 13.25
C ARG A 311 21.54 -3.63 14.42
N PRO A 312 22.77 -3.11 14.29
CA PRO A 312 23.83 -3.32 15.29
C PRO A 312 23.51 -2.73 16.67
N ASN A 313 22.57 -1.79 16.76
CA ASN A 313 22.14 -1.16 18.01
C ASN A 313 20.84 -1.78 18.57
N LEU A 314 20.37 -2.92 18.04
CA LEU A 314 19.14 -3.60 18.46
C LEU A 314 19.38 -5.11 18.59
N ASP A 315 19.89 -5.51 19.75
CA ASP A 315 20.05 -6.91 20.13
C ASP A 315 18.72 -7.68 20.05
N GLY A 316 18.78 -8.94 19.63
CA GLY A 316 17.60 -9.78 19.44
C GLY A 316 16.64 -9.31 18.34
N SER A 317 17.02 -8.34 17.50
CA SER A 317 16.18 -7.92 16.36
C SER A 317 15.94 -9.08 15.37
N ILE A 318 14.72 -9.15 14.83
CA ILE A 318 14.32 -10.21 13.88
C ILE A 318 15.30 -10.35 12.69
N ARG A 319 15.86 -9.24 12.21
CA ARG A 319 16.88 -9.23 11.14
C ARG A 319 18.17 -9.91 11.57
N GLY A 320 18.62 -9.70 12.81
CA GLY A 320 19.81 -10.35 13.36
C GLY A 320 19.66 -11.88 13.40
N GLU A 321 18.52 -12.37 13.89
CA GLU A 321 18.24 -13.81 13.92
C GLU A 321 18.10 -14.41 12.51
N ILE A 322 17.43 -13.72 11.59
CA ILE A 322 17.35 -14.13 10.17
C ILE A 322 18.75 -14.25 9.56
N ILE A 323 19.62 -13.26 9.75
CA ILE A 323 21.00 -13.29 9.24
C ILE A 323 21.77 -14.47 9.84
N LYS A 324 21.68 -14.66 11.16
CA LYS A 324 22.32 -15.77 11.89
C LYS A 324 21.88 -17.14 11.33
N GLN A 325 20.58 -17.36 11.17
CA GLN A 325 20.08 -18.63 10.62
C GLN A 325 20.39 -18.81 9.13
N CYS A 326 20.39 -17.72 8.34
CA CYS A 326 20.77 -17.75 6.94
C CYS A 326 22.25 -18.15 6.76
N LEU A 327 23.16 -17.54 7.54
CA LEU A 327 24.59 -17.90 7.52
C LEU A 327 24.85 -19.34 8.03
N ALA A 328 24.06 -19.82 8.99
CA ALA A 328 24.16 -21.19 9.51
C ALA A 328 23.52 -22.26 8.58
N SER A 329 22.84 -21.86 7.50
CA SER A 329 22.01 -22.76 6.66
C SER A 329 22.78 -23.71 5.73
N GLN A 330 24.11 -23.77 5.82
CA GLN A 330 24.98 -24.63 4.99
C GLN A 330 24.82 -24.45 3.47
N GLY A 331 24.42 -23.24 3.04
CA GLY A 331 24.25 -22.89 1.62
C GLY A 331 22.79 -22.86 1.15
N ASN A 332 21.83 -23.34 1.95
CA ASN A 332 20.41 -23.30 1.58
C ASN A 332 19.83 -21.88 1.54
N CYS A 333 20.50 -20.90 2.15
CA CYS A 333 20.10 -19.49 2.16
C CYS A 333 21.09 -18.58 1.43
N LYS A 334 20.57 -17.68 0.58
CA LYS A 334 21.34 -16.57 0.01
C LYS A 334 21.15 -15.29 0.82
N PHE A 335 22.24 -14.78 1.42
CA PHE A 335 22.26 -13.47 2.06
C PHE A 335 22.88 -12.41 1.14
N LEU A 336 22.18 -11.30 0.93
CA LEU A 336 22.74 -10.07 0.34
C LEU A 336 22.79 -8.99 1.41
N ASN A 337 24.01 -8.70 1.88
CA ASN A 337 24.25 -7.77 2.98
C ASN A 337 24.25 -6.31 2.49
N CYS A 338 23.18 -5.57 2.76
CA CYS A 338 23.01 -4.18 2.33
C CYS A 338 23.85 -3.15 3.10
N ASN A 339 24.63 -3.56 4.12
CA ASN A 339 25.61 -2.66 4.76
C ASN A 339 26.93 -2.57 3.97
N VAL A 340 27.16 -3.50 3.03
CA VAL A 340 28.42 -3.61 2.25
C VAL A 340 28.13 -3.66 0.75
N ASN A 341 26.96 -4.15 0.35
CA ASN A 341 26.53 -4.21 -1.04
C ASN A 341 25.56 -3.09 -1.37
N ASP A 342 25.67 -2.58 -2.58
CA ASP A 342 24.65 -1.78 -3.24
C ASP A 342 23.34 -2.59 -3.38
N CYS A 343 22.38 -2.27 -2.51
CA CYS A 343 21.00 -2.78 -2.51
C CYS A 343 20.00 -1.77 -3.10
N ASP A 344 20.46 -0.82 -3.92
CA ASP A 344 19.61 -0.07 -4.84
C ASP A 344 19.75 -0.62 -6.29
N ASN A 345 20.80 -1.41 -6.56
CA ASN A 345 21.04 -2.09 -7.84
C ASN A 345 19.95 -3.12 -8.21
N PRO A 346 19.20 -2.92 -9.31
CA PRO A 346 18.15 -3.86 -9.72
C PRO A 346 18.67 -5.26 -10.03
N VAL A 347 19.78 -5.39 -10.75
CA VAL A 347 20.29 -6.69 -11.22
C VAL A 347 20.66 -7.58 -10.03
N LYS A 348 21.37 -7.05 -9.03
CA LYS A 348 21.79 -7.82 -7.83
C LYS A 348 20.61 -8.33 -7.01
N ILE A 349 19.58 -7.50 -6.83
CA ILE A 349 18.40 -7.84 -6.02
C ILE A 349 17.54 -8.87 -6.75
N MET A 350 17.27 -8.62 -8.04
CA MET A 350 16.49 -9.51 -8.88
C MET A 350 17.18 -10.87 -9.03
N GLU A 351 18.50 -10.93 -9.19
CA GLU A 351 19.24 -12.20 -9.24
C GLU A 351 19.07 -13.03 -7.96
N VAL A 352 19.20 -12.43 -6.78
CA VAL A 352 19.04 -13.15 -5.50
C VAL A 352 17.62 -13.69 -5.36
N PHE A 353 16.61 -12.88 -5.69
CA PHE A 353 15.22 -13.29 -5.56
C PHE A 353 14.76 -14.25 -6.67
N GLU A 354 15.28 -14.18 -7.89
CA GLU A 354 15.00 -15.12 -8.97
C GLU A 354 15.52 -16.53 -8.67
N ASN A 355 16.63 -16.64 -7.93
CA ASN A 355 17.24 -17.92 -7.56
C ASN A 355 16.72 -18.52 -6.24
N SER A 356 15.78 -17.88 -5.54
CA SER A 356 15.35 -18.27 -4.17
C SER A 356 13.89 -18.68 -4.10
N VAL A 357 13.53 -19.81 -3.49
CA VAL A 357 12.11 -20.23 -3.36
C VAL A 357 11.31 -19.27 -2.47
N PHE A 358 11.85 -18.99 -1.28
CA PHE A 358 11.26 -18.10 -0.28
C PHE A 358 12.11 -16.83 -0.08
N CYS A 359 11.47 -15.68 0.09
CA CYS A 359 12.15 -14.40 0.30
C CYS A 359 11.73 -13.81 1.64
N LEU A 360 12.66 -13.68 2.56
CA LEU A 360 12.36 -13.29 3.94
C LEU A 360 12.07 -11.79 4.02
N GLN A 361 10.86 -11.46 4.46
CA GLN A 361 10.34 -10.10 4.56
C GLN A 361 10.01 -9.66 6.01
N PRO A 362 11.02 -9.57 6.91
CA PRO A 362 10.84 -8.94 8.21
C PRO A 362 10.55 -7.43 8.09
N SER A 363 10.04 -6.85 9.17
CA SER A 363 9.82 -5.41 9.33
C SER A 363 11.14 -4.60 9.27
N GLY A 364 11.03 -3.28 9.16
CA GLY A 364 12.15 -2.35 9.06
C GLY A 364 12.13 -1.27 10.14
N ASP A 365 12.20 -0.01 9.72
CA ASP A 365 11.85 1.14 10.56
C ASP A 365 10.32 1.30 10.67
N SER A 366 9.59 0.72 9.71
CA SER A 366 8.14 0.58 9.61
C SER A 366 7.76 -0.87 9.27
N TYR A 367 6.49 -1.19 9.09
CA TYR A 367 6.05 -2.58 8.91
C TYR A 367 6.41 -3.17 7.54
N THR A 368 6.46 -2.35 6.49
CA THR A 368 6.61 -2.78 5.10
C THR A 368 7.94 -2.33 4.50
N ARG A 369 8.30 -2.87 3.34
CA ARG A 369 9.52 -2.54 2.59
C ARG A 369 9.29 -2.74 1.09
N ARG A 370 9.91 -1.90 0.26
CA ARG A 370 10.03 -2.08 -1.20
C ARG A 370 10.36 -3.51 -1.61
N SER A 371 11.30 -4.14 -0.88
CA SER A 371 11.79 -5.50 -1.10
C SER A 371 10.69 -6.57 -1.20
N ILE A 372 9.52 -6.36 -0.57
CA ILE A 372 8.35 -7.23 -0.71
C ILE A 372 7.94 -7.30 -2.19
N PHE A 373 7.78 -6.14 -2.82
CA PHE A 373 7.37 -5.99 -4.21
C PHE A 373 8.42 -6.49 -5.19
N ASP A 374 9.70 -6.20 -4.94
CA ASP A 374 10.79 -6.72 -5.77
C ASP A 374 10.87 -8.26 -5.70
N SER A 375 10.60 -8.86 -4.52
CA SER A 375 10.55 -10.32 -4.39
C SER A 375 9.37 -10.98 -5.11
N ILE A 376 8.18 -10.34 -5.09
CA ILE A 376 7.01 -10.79 -5.85
C ILE A 376 7.25 -10.62 -7.36
N LEU A 377 7.88 -9.51 -7.77
CA LEU A 377 8.28 -9.27 -9.16
C LEU A 377 9.24 -10.36 -9.66
N ALA A 378 10.19 -10.81 -8.83
CA ALA A 378 11.07 -11.94 -9.13
C ALA A 378 10.40 -13.33 -9.05
N GLY A 379 9.10 -13.41 -8.77
CA GLY A 379 8.34 -14.66 -8.61
C GLY A 379 8.70 -15.48 -7.37
N CYS A 380 9.35 -14.86 -6.38
CA CYS A 380 9.72 -15.46 -5.10
C CYS A 380 8.55 -15.40 -4.12
N ILE A 381 8.40 -16.41 -3.26
CA ILE A 381 7.32 -16.44 -2.25
C ILE A 381 7.73 -15.54 -1.06
N PRO A 382 7.05 -14.40 -0.79
CA PRO A 382 7.35 -13.60 0.39
C PRO A 382 7.03 -14.36 1.69
N VAL A 383 7.93 -14.27 2.66
CA VAL A 383 7.74 -14.77 4.03
C VAL A 383 7.61 -13.59 4.96
N PHE A 384 6.40 -13.32 5.45
CA PHE A 384 6.12 -12.19 6.33
C PHE A 384 6.29 -12.57 7.80
N PHE A 385 6.77 -11.61 8.60
CA PHE A 385 6.95 -11.79 10.05
C PHE A 385 5.98 -10.96 10.90
N SER A 386 5.32 -9.97 10.30
CA SER A 386 4.23 -9.20 10.88
C SER A 386 3.02 -9.17 9.93
N PRO A 387 1.76 -9.31 10.42
CA PRO A 387 0.57 -9.10 9.60
C PRO A 387 0.50 -7.68 9.01
N GLY A 388 1.10 -6.70 9.69
CA GLY A 388 1.24 -5.32 9.21
C GLY A 388 2.13 -5.16 7.97
N SER A 389 2.95 -6.16 7.62
CA SER A 389 3.83 -6.10 6.45
C SER A 389 3.11 -6.35 5.11
N GLY A 390 1.92 -6.97 5.12
CA GLY A 390 1.25 -7.34 3.87
C GLY A 390 -0.19 -7.84 3.95
N TYR A 391 -0.75 -8.13 5.14
CA TYR A 391 -2.13 -8.62 5.28
C TYR A 391 -3.09 -7.48 5.66
N ASN A 392 -2.61 -6.52 6.46
CA ASN A 392 -3.32 -5.29 6.81
C ASN A 392 -2.99 -4.12 5.85
N GLN A 393 -2.32 -4.41 4.73
CA GLN A 393 -1.86 -3.46 3.73
C GLN A 393 -2.21 -3.99 2.34
N TYR A 394 -2.22 -3.12 1.32
CA TYR A 394 -2.34 -3.51 -0.09
C TYR A 394 -3.58 -4.35 -0.43
N ILE A 395 -4.68 -4.16 0.31
CA ILE A 395 -5.92 -4.95 0.21
C ILE A 395 -6.61 -4.92 -1.18
N TRP A 396 -6.22 -3.98 -2.04
CA TRP A 396 -6.68 -3.88 -3.44
C TRP A 396 -5.83 -4.70 -4.41
N TYR A 397 -4.62 -5.11 -4.00
CA TYR A 397 -3.57 -5.64 -4.87
C TYR A 397 -3.25 -7.11 -4.58
N PHE A 398 -3.38 -7.54 -3.32
CA PHE A 398 -3.11 -8.91 -2.89
C PHE A 398 -4.40 -9.72 -2.69
N PRO A 399 -4.37 -11.06 -2.91
CA PRO A 399 -5.46 -11.95 -2.53
C PRO A 399 -5.79 -11.86 -1.03
N LYS A 400 -7.08 -11.83 -0.67
CA LYS A 400 -7.54 -11.85 0.74
C LYS A 400 -7.05 -13.08 1.52
N ASP A 401 -6.86 -14.20 0.82
CA ASP A 401 -6.30 -15.43 1.36
C ASP A 401 -4.78 -15.42 1.16
N TYR A 402 -4.05 -15.01 2.21
CA TYR A 402 -2.61 -14.83 2.18
C TYR A 402 -1.83 -16.13 1.98
N THR A 403 -2.41 -17.27 2.34
CA THR A 403 -1.79 -18.59 2.20
C THR A 403 -1.57 -18.97 0.73
N LYS A 404 -2.28 -18.33 -0.20
CA LYS A 404 -2.14 -18.57 -1.64
C LYS A 404 -0.87 -17.98 -2.23
N TYR A 405 -0.23 -17.00 -1.60
CA TYR A 405 0.94 -16.31 -2.19
C TYR A 405 2.10 -16.08 -1.22
N SER A 406 1.94 -16.38 0.07
CA SER A 406 2.91 -16.03 1.11
C SER A 406 2.93 -17.03 2.26
N VAL A 407 4.02 -16.99 3.02
CA VAL A 407 4.18 -17.75 4.28
C VAL A 407 4.24 -16.76 5.44
N TYR A 408 3.59 -17.09 6.57
CA TYR A 408 3.67 -16.31 7.81
C TYR A 408 4.54 -17.03 8.84
N ILE A 409 5.46 -16.31 9.49
CA ILE A 409 6.25 -16.79 10.63
C ILE A 409 6.25 -15.71 11.72
N PRO A 410 5.52 -15.88 12.83
CA PRO A 410 5.45 -14.86 13.88
C PRO A 410 6.83 -14.46 14.42
N GLU A 411 7.13 -13.15 14.54
CA GLU A 411 8.43 -12.68 15.10
C GLU A 411 8.77 -13.28 16.48
N LYS A 412 7.75 -13.60 17.30
CA LYS A 412 7.88 -14.25 18.61
C LYS A 412 8.60 -15.59 18.53
N GLU A 413 8.34 -16.40 17.49
CA GLU A 413 8.92 -17.74 17.35
C GLU A 413 10.40 -17.70 17.00
N MET A 414 10.79 -16.77 16.13
CA MET A 414 12.18 -16.54 15.77
C MET A 414 13.02 -16.14 16.99
N ARG A 415 12.48 -15.30 17.88
CA ARG A 415 13.18 -14.82 19.09
C ARG A 415 13.38 -15.91 20.15
N ASN A 416 12.58 -16.98 20.13
CA ASN A 416 12.68 -18.09 21.09
C ASN A 416 13.91 -19.01 20.84
N GLY A 417 14.66 -18.82 19.75
CA GLY A 417 15.92 -19.53 19.48
C GLY A 417 15.80 -21.02 19.12
N THR A 418 14.61 -21.61 19.28
CA THR A 418 14.30 -23.01 18.93
C THR A 418 13.74 -23.19 17.52
N PHE A 419 13.21 -22.11 16.92
CA PHE A 419 12.67 -22.14 15.57
C PHE A 419 13.78 -22.18 14.51
N SER A 420 13.63 -23.04 13.49
CA SER A 420 14.58 -23.18 12.38
C SER A 420 13.91 -22.88 11.05
N LEU A 421 14.26 -21.76 10.43
CA LEU A 421 13.81 -21.36 9.09
C LEU A 421 14.07 -22.47 8.05
N ASN A 422 15.25 -23.08 8.10
CA ASN A 422 15.64 -24.12 7.16
C ASN A 422 14.76 -25.37 7.27
N LYS A 423 14.45 -25.81 8.50
CA LYS A 423 13.55 -26.95 8.74
C LYS A 423 12.10 -26.64 8.40
N PHE A 424 11.62 -25.45 8.75
CA PHE A 424 10.23 -25.04 8.53
C PHE A 424 9.93 -24.84 7.04
N LEU A 425 10.71 -24.00 6.35
CA LEU A 425 10.53 -23.74 4.92
C LEU A 425 10.84 -24.97 4.06
N GLY A 426 11.81 -25.79 4.48
CA GLY A 426 12.13 -27.07 3.81
C GLY A 426 11.10 -28.18 4.05
N GLY A 427 10.17 -27.98 4.99
CA GLY A 427 9.03 -28.88 5.23
C GLY A 427 7.78 -28.54 4.40
N ILE A 428 7.78 -27.41 3.67
CA ILE A 428 6.68 -27.04 2.79
C ILE A 428 6.80 -27.86 1.50
N ASP A 429 5.71 -28.53 1.12
CA ASP A 429 5.70 -29.43 -0.03
C ASP A 429 5.81 -28.69 -1.38
N MET A 430 6.30 -29.40 -2.39
CA MET A 430 6.52 -28.86 -3.73
C MET A 430 5.23 -28.47 -4.45
N GLU A 431 4.08 -29.05 -4.11
CA GLU A 431 2.80 -28.68 -4.70
C GLU A 431 2.33 -27.33 -4.14
N SER A 432 2.42 -27.13 -2.82
CA SER A 432 2.20 -25.84 -2.16
C SER A 432 3.12 -24.75 -2.69
N ILE A 433 4.42 -25.03 -2.85
CA ILE A 433 5.38 -24.10 -3.47
C ILE A 433 4.96 -23.76 -4.90
N SER A 434 4.56 -24.75 -5.70
CA SER A 434 4.09 -24.54 -7.08
C SER A 434 2.82 -23.69 -7.15
N ARG A 435 1.83 -23.97 -6.29
CA ARG A 435 0.60 -23.17 -6.17
C ARG A 435 0.91 -21.72 -5.77
N MET A 436 1.75 -21.53 -4.76
CA MET A 436 2.15 -20.18 -4.30
C MET A 436 2.90 -19.39 -5.37
N ARG A 437 3.91 -19.98 -6.04
CA ARG A 437 4.63 -19.32 -7.14
C ARG A 437 3.71 -18.95 -8.31
N ASN A 438 2.71 -19.78 -8.60
CA ASN A 438 1.73 -19.47 -9.64
C ASN A 438 0.84 -18.28 -9.27
N GLU A 439 0.48 -18.11 -8.00
CA GLU A 439 -0.28 -16.94 -7.53
C GLU A 439 0.59 -15.68 -7.47
N VAL A 440 1.81 -15.76 -6.91
CA VAL A 440 2.80 -14.67 -6.90
C VAL A 440 2.97 -14.10 -8.31
N ALA A 441 3.10 -14.95 -9.32
CA ALA A 441 3.21 -14.50 -10.70
C ALA A 441 1.93 -13.80 -11.24
N LYS A 442 0.73 -14.11 -10.75
CA LYS A 442 -0.51 -13.37 -11.10
C LYS A 442 -0.57 -11.99 -10.45
N ILE A 443 0.06 -11.81 -9.29
CA ILE A 443 0.10 -10.53 -8.56
C ILE A 443 0.98 -9.50 -9.29
N ILE A 444 2.04 -9.93 -9.99
CA ILE A 444 3.00 -9.06 -10.69
C ILE A 444 2.38 -7.85 -11.43
N PRO A 445 1.43 -8.00 -12.38
CA PRO A 445 0.83 -6.85 -13.06
C PRO A 445 0.23 -5.82 -12.11
N LYS A 446 -0.35 -6.25 -10.98
CA LYS A 446 -1.04 -5.39 -10.02
C LYS A 446 -0.09 -4.55 -9.17
N ILE A 447 1.20 -4.87 -9.13
CA ILE A 447 2.20 -4.17 -8.29
C ILE A 447 3.22 -3.34 -9.05
N ILE A 448 3.21 -3.42 -10.39
CA ILE A 448 4.06 -2.61 -11.26
C ILE A 448 3.31 -1.34 -11.71
N TYR A 449 4.05 -0.36 -12.21
CA TYR A 449 3.50 0.84 -12.83
C TYR A 449 3.95 0.86 -14.29
N THR A 450 3.04 0.79 -15.25
CA THR A 450 3.37 0.74 -16.68
C THR A 450 3.87 2.11 -17.17
N LYS A 451 4.78 2.13 -18.14
CA LYS A 451 5.50 3.35 -18.53
C LYS A 451 4.53 4.45 -19.01
N PRO A 452 4.59 5.69 -18.47
CA PRO A 452 3.71 6.78 -18.90
C PRO A 452 3.78 7.03 -20.42
N GLY A 453 2.62 7.31 -21.03
CA GLY A 453 2.49 7.68 -22.44
C GLY A 453 2.81 6.61 -23.49
N LEU A 454 3.06 5.36 -23.09
CA LEU A 454 3.49 4.28 -24.00
C LEU A 454 2.71 2.97 -23.86
N VAL A 455 1.63 2.94 -23.06
CA VAL A 455 0.70 1.81 -23.08
C VAL A 455 -0.08 1.86 -24.38
N GLY A 456 -0.14 0.73 -25.10
CA GLY A 456 -0.97 0.60 -26.31
C GLY A 456 -2.48 0.64 -26.00
N PRO A 457 -3.35 0.34 -26.98
CA PRO A 457 -4.81 0.32 -26.78
C PRO A 457 -5.30 -0.76 -25.77
N GLU A 458 -4.41 -1.65 -25.31
CA GLU A 458 -4.70 -2.66 -24.31
C GLU A 458 -4.58 -2.07 -22.89
N LYS A 459 -5.71 -1.80 -22.21
CA LYS A 459 -5.69 -1.38 -20.78
C LYS A 459 -5.03 -2.46 -19.92
N ILE A 460 -3.90 -2.11 -19.30
CA ILE A 460 -3.21 -2.97 -18.33
C ILE A 460 -3.73 -2.63 -16.94
N GLU A 461 -4.33 -3.59 -16.23
CA GLU A 461 -4.75 -3.46 -14.82
C GLU A 461 -3.52 -3.40 -13.90
N ASP A 462 -2.80 -2.28 -13.92
CA ASP A 462 -1.58 -2.03 -13.17
C ASP A 462 -1.84 -1.35 -11.81
N ALA A 463 -0.78 -1.08 -11.04
CA ALA A 463 -0.91 -0.50 -9.71
C ALA A 463 -1.58 0.89 -9.69
N PHE A 464 -1.45 1.66 -10.78
CA PHE A 464 -2.09 2.96 -10.97
C PHE A 464 -3.56 2.81 -11.37
N GLU A 465 -3.89 1.96 -12.35
CA GLU A 465 -5.28 1.74 -12.77
C GLU A 465 -6.13 1.24 -11.59
N ILE A 466 -5.61 0.27 -10.82
CA ILE A 466 -6.29 -0.23 -9.61
C ILE A 466 -6.48 0.89 -8.57
N ALA A 467 -5.47 1.73 -8.34
CA ALA A 467 -5.60 2.85 -7.39
C ALA A 467 -6.68 3.84 -7.79
N VAL A 468 -6.76 4.15 -9.09
CA VAL A 468 -7.74 5.06 -9.68
C VAL A 468 -9.15 4.47 -9.61
N ASP A 469 -9.35 3.26 -10.15
CA ASP A 469 -10.66 2.63 -10.21
C ASP A 469 -11.22 2.38 -8.77
N ARG A 470 -10.37 1.99 -7.80
CA ARG A 470 -10.75 1.86 -6.38
C ARG A 470 -11.06 3.19 -5.69
N THR A 471 -10.40 4.27 -6.10
CA THR A 471 -10.72 5.61 -5.59
C THR A 471 -12.07 6.08 -6.13
N LEU A 472 -12.37 5.85 -7.41
CA LEU A 472 -13.66 6.16 -8.01
C LEU A 472 -14.80 5.36 -7.36
N GLU A 473 -14.63 4.05 -7.16
CA GLU A 473 -15.57 3.20 -6.40
C GLU A 473 -15.85 3.78 -5.01
N ARG A 474 -14.80 4.19 -4.28
CA ARG A 474 -14.92 4.81 -2.95
C ARG A 474 -15.69 6.13 -3.01
N VAL A 475 -15.38 7.03 -3.95
CA VAL A 475 -16.08 8.32 -4.04
C VAL A 475 -17.56 8.12 -4.41
N ALA A 476 -17.87 7.20 -5.33
CA ALA A 476 -19.25 6.84 -5.66
C ALA A 476 -20.01 6.20 -4.49
N MET A 477 -19.34 5.45 -3.62
CA MET A 477 -19.91 4.94 -2.37
C MET A 477 -20.19 6.08 -1.38
N VAL A 478 -19.20 6.95 -1.12
CA VAL A 478 -19.33 8.11 -0.21
C VAL A 478 -20.43 9.07 -0.66
N LYS A 479 -20.53 9.33 -1.97
CA LYS A 479 -21.58 10.17 -2.55
C LYS A 479 -22.97 9.64 -2.24
N ARG A 480 -23.22 8.34 -2.49
CA ARG A 480 -24.49 7.69 -2.13
C ARG A 480 -24.77 7.73 -0.63
N MET A 481 -23.77 7.49 0.22
CA MET A 481 -23.95 7.60 1.68
C MET A 481 -24.34 9.03 2.12
N MET A 482 -23.75 10.06 1.50
CA MET A 482 -24.09 11.46 1.77
C MET A 482 -25.52 11.80 1.29
N GLU A 483 -25.93 11.30 0.12
CA GLU A 483 -27.29 11.45 -0.42
C GLU A 483 -28.34 10.72 0.44
N GLU A 484 -27.98 9.56 1.01
CA GLU A 484 -28.81 8.76 1.93
C GLU A 484 -28.78 9.26 3.39
N GLY A 485 -27.97 10.28 3.71
CA GLY A 485 -27.83 10.80 5.08
C GLY A 485 -27.15 9.85 6.07
N LYS A 486 -26.38 8.87 5.60
CA LYS A 486 -25.68 7.88 6.43
C LYS A 486 -24.36 8.43 6.99
N ASP A 487 -24.03 8.02 8.22
CA ASP A 487 -22.73 8.33 8.82
C ASP A 487 -21.61 7.50 8.18
N LEU A 488 -20.63 8.19 7.62
CA LEU A 488 -19.42 7.62 7.02
C LEU A 488 -18.58 6.82 8.03
N GLN A 489 -18.61 7.16 9.32
CA GLN A 489 -17.84 6.41 10.33
C GLN A 489 -18.39 4.99 10.56
N SER A 490 -19.64 4.70 10.18
CA SER A 490 -20.29 3.41 10.43
C SER A 490 -19.76 2.26 9.55
N GLU A 491 -19.28 2.54 8.34
CA GLU A 491 -18.63 1.55 7.45
C GLU A 491 -17.10 1.57 7.53
N TYR A 492 -16.48 2.71 7.85
CA TYR A 492 -15.03 2.86 7.87
C TYR A 492 -14.35 2.37 9.16
N SER A 493 -14.62 1.13 9.56
CA SER A 493 -13.84 0.43 10.58
C SER A 493 -13.04 -0.74 9.97
N PRO A 494 -11.79 -0.51 9.51
CA PRO A 494 -10.88 -1.59 9.14
C PRO A 494 -10.49 -2.48 10.33
N ILE A 495 -10.75 -2.04 11.56
CA ILE A 495 -10.31 -2.66 12.81
C ILE A 495 -11.30 -3.75 13.28
N LYS A 496 -11.62 -4.70 12.39
CA LYS A 496 -12.43 -5.88 12.75
C LYS A 496 -11.67 -7.21 12.76
N ASP A 497 -10.50 -7.30 12.14
CA ASP A 497 -9.72 -8.56 12.06
C ASP A 497 -8.28 -8.50 12.60
N LEU A 498 -7.79 -7.34 13.06
CA LEU A 498 -6.46 -7.21 13.69
C LEU A 498 -6.26 -8.20 14.86
N LYS A 499 -7.26 -8.35 15.74
CA LYS A 499 -7.22 -9.30 16.87
C LYS A 499 -7.29 -10.78 16.48
N LYS A 500 -7.61 -11.15 15.24
CA LYS A 500 -7.60 -12.57 14.81
C LYS A 500 -6.21 -13.05 14.41
N LEU A 501 -5.37 -12.16 13.88
CA LEU A 501 -4.04 -12.52 13.36
C LEU A 501 -2.94 -12.55 14.43
N GLU A 502 -3.17 -11.97 15.61
CA GLU A 502 -2.27 -12.09 16.78
C GLU A 502 -2.51 -13.37 17.60
N VAL A 503 -3.64 -14.06 17.36
CA VAL A 503 -4.14 -15.21 18.14
C VAL A 503 -4.00 -16.54 17.37
N MET A 504 -3.42 -16.51 16.17
CA MET A 504 -2.96 -17.69 15.43
C MET A 504 -1.46 -17.95 15.63
#